data_AF-A0A495TSK4-F1
#
_entry.id   AF-A0A495TSK4-F1
#
_cell.length_a   1.000
_cell.length_b   1.000
_cell.length_c   1.000
_cell.angle_alpha   90.00
_cell.angle_beta   90.00
_cell.angle_gamma   90.00
#
_symmetry.space_group_name_H-M   'P 1'
#
loop_
_entity.id
_entity.type
_entity.pdbx_description
1 polymer ?
#
loop_
_entity_poly.entity_id
_entity_poly.type
_entity_poly.pdbx_seq_one_letter_code
_entity_poly.pdbx_strand_id
1 'polypeptide(L)' 'MTITTIRVSDTEVQVERTRYTFAQKSDADAFQRCLVDTSIDSCYRSHPPLSAQPTLPDEPPDDPGRGSTISPSLGGMP' A
#
# COMPACT_ATOMS: atom_id res chain seq x y z
N MET A 1 -14.67 -14.17 -5.58
CA MET A 1 -13.70 -13.05 -5.71
C MET A 1 -12.37 -13.66 -6.09
N THR A 2 -11.72 -13.19 -7.16
CA THR A 2 -10.37 -13.63 -7.53
C THR A 2 -9.37 -12.72 -6.85
N ILE A 3 -8.65 -13.25 -5.86
CA ILE A 3 -7.56 -12.54 -5.18
C ILE A 3 -6.31 -12.61 -6.06
N THR A 4 -5.81 -11.46 -6.52
CA THR A 4 -4.59 -11.40 -7.33
C THR A 4 -3.38 -11.33 -6.41
N THR A 5 -2.50 -12.33 -6.49
CA THR A 5 -1.24 -12.37 -5.73
C THR A 5 -0.04 -12.35 -6.67
N ILE A 6 0.98 -11.57 -6.33
CA ILE A 6 2.26 -11.47 -7.04
C ILE A 6 3.37 -11.84 -6.05
N ARG A 7 4.18 -12.83 -6.41
CA ARG A 7 5.38 -13.20 -5.64
C ARG A 7 6.47 -12.19 -5.94
N VAL A 8 6.81 -11.33 -4.97
CA VAL A 8 7.82 -10.28 -5.15
C VAL A 8 9.21 -10.81 -4.79
N SER A 9 9.33 -11.59 -3.71
CA SER A 9 10.56 -12.27 -3.31
C SER A 9 10.25 -13.52 -2.48
N ASP A 10 11.27 -14.24 -2.00
CA ASP A 10 11.06 -15.42 -1.15
C ASP A 10 10.24 -15.10 0.10
N THR A 11 10.39 -13.90 0.67
CA THR A 11 9.70 -13.47 1.89
C THR A 11 8.66 -12.38 1.67
N GLU A 12 8.40 -11.97 0.42
CA GLU A 12 7.46 -10.89 0.12
C GLU A 12 6.42 -11.30 -0.92
N VAL A 13 5.17 -11.04 -0.57
CA VAL A 13 4.01 -11.32 -1.40
C VAL A 13 3.18 -10.04 -1.52
N GLN A 14 2.93 -9.60 -2.73
CA GLN A 14 1.97 -8.55 -2.99
C GLN A 14 0.60 -9.18 -3.24
N VAL A 15 -0.40 -8.75 -2.49
CA VAL A 15 -1.80 -9.11 -2.71
C VAL A 15 -2.53 -7.84 -3.10
N GLU A 16 -3.12 -7.84 -4.29
CA GLU A 16 -3.77 -6.66 -4.88
C GLU A 16 -2.83 -5.44 -4.92
N ARG A 17 -2.99 -4.51 -3.96
CA ARG A 17 -2.20 -3.27 -3.83
C ARG A 17 -1.47 -3.18 -2.49
N THR A 18 -1.31 -4.29 -1.80
CA THR A 18 -0.63 -4.35 -0.51
C THR A 18 0.48 -5.38 -0.55
N ARG A 19 1.70 -4.95 -0.22
CA ARG A 19 2.88 -5.79 -0.06
C ARG A 19 2.96 -6.26 1.37
N TYR A 20 3.02 -7.57 1.54
CA TYR A 20 3.20 -8.24 2.80
C TYR A 20 4.61 -8.82 2.87
N THR A 21 5.31 -8.53 3.95
CA THR A 21 6.67 -9.01 4.22
C THR A 21 6.65 -9.99 5.37
N PHE A 22 7.31 -11.13 5.22
CA PHE A 22 7.34 -12.23 6.19
C PHE A 22 8.76 -12.48 6.69
N ALA A 23 8.88 -13.16 7.83
CA ALA A 23 10.18 -13.52 8.39
C ALA A 23 10.87 -14.63 7.59
N GLN A 24 10.09 -15.61 7.12
CA GLN A 24 10.60 -16.78 6.43
C GLN A 24 9.83 -17.06 5.15
N LYS A 25 10.50 -17.74 4.22
CA LYS A 25 9.90 -18.19 2.96
C LYS A 25 8.66 -19.07 3.18
N SER A 26 8.74 -19.96 4.17
CA SER A 26 7.64 -20.87 4.52
C SER A 26 6.37 -20.12 4.94
N ASP A 27 6.51 -18.99 5.63
CA ASP A 27 5.36 -18.16 6.06
C ASP A 27 4.71 -17.47 4.85
N ALA A 28 5.53 -16.91 3.95
CA ALA A 28 5.06 -16.33 2.70
C ALA A 28 4.35 -17.36 1.81
N ASP A 29 4.90 -18.57 1.69
CA ASP A 29 4.29 -19.67 0.94
C ASP A 29 2.97 -20.13 1.58
N ALA A 30 2.90 -20.21 2.91
CA ALA A 30 1.68 -20.58 3.62
C ALA A 30 0.57 -19.53 3.46
N PHE A 31 0.91 -18.25 3.58
CA PHE A 31 -0.01 -17.14 3.33
C PHE A 31 -0.54 -17.18 1.89
N GLN A 32 0.33 -17.37 0.89
CA GLN A 32 -0.09 -17.43 -0.51
C GLN A 32 -1.01 -18.63 -0.80
N ARG A 33 -0.78 -19.80 -0.18
CA ARG A 33 -1.69 -20.95 -0.27
C ARG A 33 -3.03 -20.69 0.39
N CYS A 34 -3.04 -20.03 1.55
CA CYS A 34 -4.27 -19.68 2.25
C CYS A 34 -5.19 -18.79 1.39
N LEU A 35 -4.60 -17.84 0.65
CA LEU A 35 -5.35 -16.91 -0.23
C LEU A 35 -6.04 -17.59 -1.42
N VAL A 36 -5.66 -18.83 -1.76
CA VAL A 36 -6.31 -19.59 -2.84
C VAL A 36 -7.72 -20.01 -2.45
N ASP A 37 -7.93 -20.36 -1.17
CA ASP A 37 -9.16 -20.97 -0.67
C ASP A 37 -9.99 -20.00 0.20
N THR A 38 -9.33 -19.00 0.80
CA THR A 38 -9.87 -18.17 1.87
C THR A 38 -9.64 -16.67 1.60
N SER A 39 -10.21 -15.82 2.45
CA SER A 39 -10.07 -14.36 2.41
C SER A 39 -8.79 -13.85 3.08
N ILE A 40 -8.32 -12.68 2.64
CA ILE A 40 -7.09 -12.03 3.14
C ILE A 40 -7.09 -11.87 4.67
N ASP A 41 -8.19 -11.42 5.28
CA ASP A 41 -8.28 -11.22 6.75
C ASP A 41 -8.02 -12.51 7.55
N SER A 42 -8.57 -13.63 7.08
CA SER A 42 -8.38 -14.93 7.73
C SER A 42 -6.95 -15.45 7.58
N CYS A 43 -6.36 -15.25 6.39
CA CYS A 43 -4.95 -15.58 6.16
C CYS A 43 -4.01 -14.68 6.96
N TYR A 44 -4.35 -13.40 7.11
CA TYR A 44 -3.58 -12.43 7.88
C TYR A 44 -3.56 -12.79 9.37
N ARG A 45 -4.67 -13.27 9.92
CA ARG A 45 -4.72 -13.75 11.31
C ARG A 45 -3.97 -15.06 11.52
N SER A 46 -4.00 -15.96 10.53
CA SER A 46 -3.38 -17.29 10.63
C SER A 46 -1.87 -17.25 10.36
N HIS A 47 -1.44 -16.37 9.46
CA HIS A 47 -0.06 -16.17 9.03
C HIS A 47 0.26 -14.67 9.09
N PRO A 48 0.50 -14.11 10.29
CA PRO A 48 0.72 -12.68 10.46
C PRO A 48 2.04 -12.25 9.80
N PRO A 49 1.99 -11.31 8.84
CA PRO A 49 3.18 -10.74 8.25
C PRO A 49 3.92 -9.84 9.26
N LEU A 50 5.22 -9.65 9.04
CA LEU A 50 6.03 -8.68 9.77
C LEU A 50 5.63 -7.24 9.44
N SER A 51 5.26 -6.99 8.18
CA SER A 51 4.81 -5.69 7.72
C SER A 51 3.83 -5.82 6.57
N ALA A 52 2.90 -4.87 6.49
CA ALA A 52 1.96 -4.71 5.39
C ALA A 52 2.02 -3.26 4.93
N GLN A 53 2.42 -3.03 3.68
CA GLN A 53 2.60 -1.70 3.11
C GLN A 53 1.82 -1.58 1.79
N PRO A 54 1.11 -0.47 1.53
CA PRO A 54 0.55 -0.20 0.21
C PRO A 54 1.65 -0.17 -0.85
N THR A 55 1.41 -0.73 -2.03
CA THR A 55 2.36 -0.70 -3.16
C THR A 55 2.21 0.52 -4.05
N LEU A 56 1.11 1.26 -3.93
CA LEU A 56 0.99 2.59 -4.52
C LEU A 56 1.70 3.59 -3.61
N PRO A 57 2.45 4.56 -4.16
CA PRO A 57 2.72 5.76 -3.39
C PRO A 57 1.35 6.32 -3.00
N ASP A 58 1.16 6.52 -1.70
CA ASP A 58 0.10 7.37 -1.17
C ASP A 58 0.22 8.68 -1.99
N GLU A 59 -0.68 8.90 -2.96
CA GLU A 59 -0.83 10.24 -3.50
C GLU A 59 -1.13 11.09 -2.27
N PRO A 60 -0.25 12.05 -1.92
CA PRO A 60 -0.50 12.88 -0.75
C PRO A 60 -1.90 13.46 -0.92
N PRO A 61 -2.71 13.51 0.15
CA PRO A 61 -4.02 14.12 0.05
C PRO A 61 -3.83 15.48 -0.61
N ASP A 62 -4.49 15.63 -1.76
CA ASP A 62 -4.59 16.87 -2.52
C ASP A 62 -4.68 18.03 -1.53
N ASP A 63 -3.56 18.74 -1.31
CA ASP A 63 -3.56 19.96 -0.53
C ASP A 63 -4.13 21.03 -1.47
N PRO A 64 -5.39 21.50 -1.27
CA PRO A 64 -6.01 22.46 -2.17
C PRO A 64 -5.47 23.88 -1.93
N GLY A 65 -4.30 24.03 -1.30
CA GLY A 65 -3.73 25.31 -0.89
C GLY A 65 -2.81 25.97 -1.91
N ARG A 66 -2.49 25.30 -3.03
CA ARG A 66 -1.52 25.82 -4.01
C ARG A 66 -2.18 26.46 -5.23
N GLY A 67 -2.93 27.54 -5.01
CA GLY A 67 -3.25 28.45 -6.11
C GLY A 67 -4.54 29.22 -5.98
N SER A 68 -4.60 30.17 -5.05
CA SER A 68 -5.36 31.42 -5.26
C SER A 68 -5.03 32.45 -4.19
N THR A 69 -4.06 33.32 -4.47
CA THR A 69 -4.22 34.75 -4.19
C THR A 69 -3.48 35.51 -5.28
N ILE A 70 -4.17 35.63 -6.41
CA ILE A 70 -4.38 36.86 -7.18
C ILE A 70 -3.40 37.99 -6.82
N SER A 71 -2.46 38.31 -7.72
CA SER A 71 -1.84 39.64 -7.73
C SER A 71 -2.89 40.71 -8.04
N PRO A 72 -2.83 41.87 -7.35
CA PRO A 72 -2.79 43.11 -8.12
C PRO A 72 -1.73 44.13 -7.63
N SER A 73 -1.23 44.89 -8.59
CA SER A 73 -0.23 45.97 -8.49
C SER A 73 -0.76 47.29 -7.90
N LEU A 74 0.17 48.20 -7.52
CA LEU A 74 0.16 49.70 -7.53
C LEU A 74 0.22 50.48 -6.20
N GLY A 75 1.18 51.44 -6.19
CA GLY A 75 1.25 52.67 -5.36
C GLY A 75 2.11 52.53 -4.11
N GLY A 76 3.06 53.37 -3.75
CA GLY A 76 3.47 54.72 -4.13
C GLY A 76 4.46 55.20 -3.04
N MET A 77 5.28 56.20 -3.37
CA MET A 77 6.39 56.75 -2.56
C MET A 77 5.92 57.33 -1.19
N PRO A 78 6.84 57.66 -0.26
CA PRO A 78 7.61 58.90 -0.36
C PRO A 78 9.13 58.72 -0.19
#